data_AF-L0WA90-F1
#
_entry.id   AF-L0WA90-F1
#
_cell.length_a   1.000
_cell.length_b   1.000
_cell.length_c   1.000
_cell.angle_alpha   90.00
_cell.angle_beta   90.00
_cell.angle_gamma   90.00
#
_symmetry.space_group_name_H-M   'P 1'
#
loop_
_entity.id
_entity.type
_entity.pdbx_description
1 polymer ?
#
loop_
_entity_poly.entity_id
_entity_poly.type
_entity_poly.pdbx_seq_one_letter_code
_entity_poly.pdbx_strand_id
1 'polypeptide(L)'
;MKKNHLFLTAALFFLAAPGLAADLKPGQWEVKQRMTGDQAPPGMNKEKTKTRCITAEEAKDTEEALRQKWMGSGCDNPEMDWDGDTLKWQTQCQSGKRTLSSSGTMNVEDEEHYSTEITTGTERGKLTIKAEARWIGPCNS
;
A
#
# COMPACT_ATOMS: atom_id res chain seq x y z
N MET A 1 -17.83 0.10 65.76
CA MET A 1 -18.96 0.49 64.88
C MET A 1 -18.39 1.06 63.57
N LYS A 2 -18.92 0.61 62.42
CA LYS A 2 -18.81 1.16 61.03
C LYS A 2 -17.42 1.10 60.36
N LYS A 3 -17.10 0.15 59.47
CA LYS A 3 -17.53 -0.18 58.07
C LYS A 3 -16.92 0.70 56.96
N ASN A 4 -16.08 0.04 56.14
CA ASN A 4 -15.84 0.13 54.68
C ASN A 4 -15.51 1.51 54.04
N HIS A 5 -14.85 1.67 52.88
CA HIS A 5 -14.61 0.88 51.66
C HIS A 5 -13.22 1.27 51.11
N LEU A 6 -12.33 0.32 50.79
CA LEU A 6 -12.06 -0.16 49.41
C LEU A 6 -11.94 0.97 48.36
N PHE A 7 -10.72 1.35 48.01
CA PHE A 7 -10.38 1.84 46.67
C PHE A 7 -9.09 1.18 46.22
N LEU A 8 -9.25 0.09 45.47
CA LEU A 8 -8.21 -0.55 44.67
C LEU A 8 -7.94 0.38 43.48
N THR A 9 -6.83 1.12 43.49
CA THR A 9 -6.40 1.89 42.32
C THR A 9 -5.72 0.94 41.34
N ALA A 10 -6.53 0.26 40.52
CA ALA A 10 -6.04 -0.47 39.36
C ALA A 10 -5.59 0.55 38.31
N ALA A 11 -4.29 0.84 38.26
CA ALA A 11 -3.70 1.59 37.16
C ALA A 11 -3.73 0.70 35.91
N LEU A 12 -4.66 1.00 35.00
CA LEU A 12 -4.71 0.42 33.66
C LEU A 12 -3.36 0.62 32.98
N PHE A 13 -2.72 -0.48 32.62
CA PHE A 13 -1.72 -0.53 31.57
C PHE A 13 -2.35 -0.02 30.27
N PHE A 14 -2.04 1.22 29.89
CA PHE A 14 -2.16 1.63 28.49
C PHE A 14 -1.02 0.94 27.74
N LEU A 15 -1.30 -0.26 27.22
CA LEU A 15 -0.55 -0.79 26.09
C LEU A 15 -0.80 0.17 24.92
N ALA A 16 0.11 1.13 24.73
CA ALA A 16 0.29 1.74 23.44
C ALA A 16 0.78 0.63 22.50
N ALA A 17 -0.15 -0.05 21.86
CA ALA A 17 0.19 -0.82 20.67
C ALA A 17 0.79 0.20 19.68
N PRO A 18 2.04 0.03 19.22
CA PRO A 18 2.50 0.78 18.06
C PRO A 18 1.46 0.53 16.97
N GLY A 19 0.97 1.61 16.35
CA GLY A 19 0.05 1.50 15.24
C GLY A 19 0.65 0.53 14.22
N LEU A 20 -0.10 -0.50 13.86
CA LEU A 20 0.24 -1.44 12.80
C LEU A 20 0.14 -0.66 11.49
N ALA A 21 1.16 0.14 11.17
CA ALA A 21 1.49 0.36 9.78
C ALA A 21 1.78 -1.03 9.23
N ALA A 22 1.03 -1.47 8.22
CA ALA A 22 1.04 -2.87 7.82
C ALA A 22 2.47 -3.35 7.52
N ASP A 23 3.03 -4.15 8.43
CA ASP A 23 4.42 -4.57 8.45
C ASP A 23 4.64 -5.63 7.37
N LEU A 24 4.88 -5.19 6.13
CA LEU A 24 5.20 -6.11 5.04
C LEU A 24 6.54 -6.79 5.31
N LYS A 25 6.60 -8.11 5.14
CA LYS A 25 7.84 -8.86 5.34
C LYS A 25 8.93 -8.43 4.33
N PRO A 26 10.15 -8.09 4.80
CA PRO A 26 11.28 -7.86 3.92
C PRO A 26 11.60 -9.11 3.09
N GLY A 27 11.94 -8.92 1.82
CA GLY A 27 12.30 -10.01 0.92
C GLY A 27 11.79 -9.82 -0.50
N GLN A 28 11.86 -10.89 -1.28
CA GLN A 28 11.39 -10.93 -2.65
C GLN A 28 9.91 -11.24 -2.70
N TRP A 29 9.19 -10.45 -3.48
CA TRP A 29 7.76 -10.57 -3.70
C TRP A 29 7.48 -10.83 -5.17
N GLU A 30 6.61 -11.81 -5.44
CA GLU A 30 5.99 -12.01 -6.73
C GLU A 30 4.71 -11.17 -6.81
N VAL A 31 4.57 -10.36 -7.84
CA VAL A 31 3.43 -9.47 -8.09
C VAL A 31 2.79 -9.85 -9.42
N LYS A 32 1.58 -10.43 -9.35
CA LYS A 32 0.74 -10.72 -10.50
C LYS A 32 -0.21 -9.56 -10.72
N GLN A 33 -0.12 -8.91 -11.87
CA GLN A 33 -0.93 -7.73 -12.17
C GLN A 33 -1.70 -7.89 -13.47
N ARG A 34 -2.89 -7.30 -13.51
CA ARG A 34 -3.73 -7.22 -14.69
C ARG A 34 -4.21 -5.79 -14.87
N MET A 35 -4.12 -5.29 -16.09
CA MET A 35 -4.62 -3.97 -16.44
C MET A 35 -5.90 -4.08 -17.27
N THR A 36 -6.86 -3.22 -17.00
CA THR A 36 -8.12 -3.07 -17.73
C THR A 36 -8.40 -1.59 -18.00
N GLY A 37 -9.30 -1.31 -18.93
CA GLY A 37 -9.75 0.05 -19.26
C GLY A 37 -9.75 0.33 -20.75
N ASP A 38 -10.59 1.29 -21.15
CA ASP A 38 -10.87 1.62 -22.56
C ASP A 38 -9.66 2.20 -23.30
N GLN A 39 -8.68 2.69 -22.54
CA GLN A 39 -7.43 3.26 -23.05
C GLN A 39 -6.25 2.29 -22.96
N ALA A 40 -6.49 1.02 -22.59
CA ALA A 40 -5.41 0.04 -22.43
C ALA A 40 -4.77 -0.23 -23.80
N PRO A 41 -3.44 -0.10 -23.95
CA PRO A 41 -2.79 -0.43 -25.22
C PRO A 41 -3.06 -1.90 -25.61
N PRO A 42 -3.19 -2.22 -26.91
CA PRO A 42 -3.43 -3.58 -27.37
C PRO A 42 -2.41 -4.58 -26.77
N GLY A 43 -2.91 -5.69 -26.21
CA GLY A 43 -2.08 -6.74 -25.61
C GLY A 43 -1.60 -6.46 -24.18
N MET A 44 -1.86 -5.28 -23.62
CA MET A 44 -1.54 -4.96 -22.21
C MET A 44 -2.64 -5.34 -21.21
N ASN A 45 -3.76 -5.89 -21.69
CA ASN A 45 -4.83 -6.47 -20.85
C ASN A 45 -4.52 -7.88 -20.33
N LYS A 46 -3.37 -8.46 -20.73
CA LYS A 46 -2.90 -9.75 -20.24
C LYS A 46 -2.33 -9.61 -18.84
N GLU A 47 -2.49 -10.67 -18.06
CA GLU A 47 -1.82 -10.80 -16.77
C GLU A 47 -0.30 -10.82 -16.96
N LYS A 48 0.41 -10.14 -16.06
CA LYS A 48 1.87 -10.10 -16.03
C LYS A 48 2.35 -10.38 -14.62
N THR A 49 3.32 -11.28 -14.51
CA THR A 49 4.03 -11.53 -13.26
C THR A 49 5.34 -10.74 -13.27
N LYS A 50 5.63 -10.05 -12.16
CA LYS A 50 6.92 -9.39 -11.93
C LYS A 50 7.41 -9.74 -10.54
N THR A 51 8.71 -9.77 -10.34
CA THR A 51 9.28 -9.85 -8.99
C THR A 51 9.78 -8.47 -8.57
N ARG A 52 9.76 -8.20 -7.27
CA ARG A 52 10.40 -7.03 -6.66
C ARG A 52 10.99 -7.40 -5.31
N CYS A 53 12.13 -6.82 -4.96
CA CYS A 53 12.64 -6.85 -3.60
C CYS A 53 12.00 -5.72 -2.80
N ILE A 54 11.59 -6.01 -1.57
CA ILE A 54 11.25 -5.04 -0.53
C ILE A 54 12.34 -5.14 0.53
N THR A 55 13.09 -4.07 0.72
CA THR A 55 14.16 -3.99 1.72
C THR A 55 13.60 -3.88 3.14
N ALA A 56 14.44 -4.12 4.14
CA ALA A 56 14.03 -3.95 5.54
C ALA A 56 13.67 -2.50 5.88
N GLU A 57 14.30 -1.53 5.21
CA GLU A 57 13.99 -0.12 5.38
C GLU A 57 12.63 0.23 4.78
N GLU A 58 12.33 -0.25 3.56
CA GLU A 58 11.03 -0.05 2.93
C GLU A 58 9.90 -0.74 3.68
N ALA A 59 10.14 -1.93 4.23
CA ALA A 59 9.16 -2.65 5.04
C ALA A 59 8.78 -1.89 6.31
N LYS A 60 9.77 -1.27 6.97
CA LYS A 60 9.60 -0.55 8.24
C LYS A 60 8.72 0.70 8.10
N ASP A 61 8.72 1.33 6.93
CA ASP A 61 7.86 2.46 6.61
C ASP A 61 7.33 2.31 5.18
N THR A 62 6.37 1.40 5.03
CA THR A 62 5.78 1.08 3.74
C THR A 62 5.09 2.29 3.12
N GLU A 63 4.50 3.17 3.94
CA GLU A 63 3.87 4.40 3.45
C GLU A 63 4.90 5.33 2.81
N GLU A 64 5.98 5.63 3.51
CA GLU A 64 7.05 6.50 3.00
C GLU A 64 7.75 5.88 1.80
N ALA A 65 8.01 4.56 1.82
CA ALA A 65 8.60 3.86 0.68
C ALA A 65 7.74 3.99 -0.58
N LEU A 66 6.41 3.83 -0.45
CA LEU A 66 5.47 4.01 -1.55
C LEU A 66 5.41 5.47 -2.00
N ARG A 67 5.36 6.43 -1.07
CA ARG A 67 5.41 7.87 -1.36
C ARG A 67 6.61 8.23 -2.22
N GLN A 68 7.81 7.85 -1.77
CA GLN A 68 9.05 8.13 -2.50
C GLN A 68 9.07 7.48 -3.88
N LYS A 69 8.56 6.25 -3.99
CA LYS A 69 8.45 5.56 -5.28
C LYS A 69 7.53 6.26 -6.26
N TRP A 70 6.37 6.76 -5.81
CA TRP A 70 5.44 7.51 -6.66
C TRP A 70 6.07 8.84 -7.12
N MET A 71 6.70 9.57 -6.20
CA MET A 71 7.39 10.82 -6.51
C MET A 71 8.54 10.61 -7.51
N GLY A 72 9.36 9.57 -7.31
CA GLY A 72 10.41 9.17 -8.24
C GLY A 72 9.90 8.74 -9.62
N SER A 73 8.61 8.40 -9.73
CA SER A 73 7.95 8.04 -11.00
C SER A 73 7.28 9.23 -11.70
N GLY A 74 7.48 10.47 -11.22
CA GLY A 74 6.92 11.69 -11.81
C GLY A 74 5.51 12.04 -11.33
N CYS A 75 5.11 11.54 -10.16
CA CYS A 75 3.90 11.97 -9.47
C CYS A 75 4.20 13.03 -8.41
N ASP A 76 3.21 13.84 -8.09
CA ASP A 76 3.24 14.76 -6.95
C ASP A 76 3.23 13.95 -5.63
N ASN A 77 3.49 14.63 -4.52
CA ASN A 77 3.40 14.01 -3.20
C ASN A 77 1.96 13.47 -2.97
N PRO A 78 1.77 12.14 -2.83
CA PRO A 78 0.46 11.56 -2.60
C PRO A 78 -0.12 11.95 -1.23
N GLU A 79 -1.42 12.23 -1.21
CA GLU A 79 -2.22 12.11 -0.01
C GLU A 79 -2.42 10.62 0.27
N MET A 80 -2.10 10.18 1.48
CA MET A 80 -2.11 8.78 1.90
C MET A 80 -2.82 8.68 3.24
N ASP A 81 -3.61 7.62 3.42
CA ASP A 81 -4.39 7.38 4.63
C ASP A 81 -4.47 5.88 4.92
N TRP A 82 -4.12 5.50 6.15
CA TRP A 82 -4.23 4.12 6.63
C TRP A 82 -5.50 3.96 7.46
N ASP A 83 -6.30 2.97 7.09
CA ASP A 83 -7.48 2.53 7.81
C ASP A 83 -7.34 1.03 8.10
N GLY A 84 -6.78 0.72 9.28
CA GLY A 84 -6.37 -0.64 9.64
C GLY A 84 -5.37 -1.20 8.63
N ASP A 85 -5.72 -2.32 8.01
CA ASP A 85 -4.87 -3.01 7.02
C ASP A 85 -5.01 -2.46 5.60
N THR A 86 -5.77 -1.36 5.42
CA THR A 86 -6.01 -0.75 4.11
C THR A 86 -5.33 0.60 4.00
N LEU A 87 -4.40 0.73 3.07
CA LEU A 87 -3.84 2.01 2.64
C LEU A 87 -4.64 2.54 1.44
N LYS A 88 -5.07 3.79 1.51
CA LYS A 88 -5.64 4.53 0.38
C LYS A 88 -4.68 5.66 -0.01
N TRP A 89 -4.60 5.95 -1.31
CA TRP A 89 -3.85 7.11 -1.76
C TRP A 89 -4.49 7.80 -2.96
N GLN A 90 -4.14 9.08 -3.11
CA GLN A 90 -4.45 9.89 -4.28
C GLN A 90 -3.28 10.81 -4.61
N THR A 91 -2.97 10.95 -5.90
CA THR A 91 -1.92 11.83 -6.42
C THR A 91 -2.21 12.27 -7.86
N GLN A 92 -1.41 13.20 -8.37
CA GLN A 92 -1.37 13.57 -9.76
C GLN A 92 -0.01 13.20 -10.36
N CYS A 93 -0.01 12.67 -11.57
CA CYS A 93 1.21 12.25 -12.26
C CYS A 93 1.36 12.99 -13.59
N GLN A 94 2.58 13.47 -13.87
CA GLN A 94 2.88 14.12 -15.14
C GLN A 94 3.28 13.09 -16.18
N SER A 95 2.57 13.07 -17.31
CA SER A 95 2.87 12.22 -18.47
C SER A 95 3.01 13.08 -19.72
N GLY A 96 4.25 13.50 -20.00
CA GLY A 96 4.55 14.47 -21.05
C GLY A 96 3.90 15.83 -20.75
N LYS A 97 2.95 16.25 -21.58
CA LYS A 97 2.20 17.51 -21.40
C LYS A 97 0.85 17.32 -20.70
N ARG A 98 0.54 16.11 -20.23
CA ARG A 98 -0.75 15.77 -19.61
C ARG A 98 -0.55 15.48 -18.14
N THR A 99 -1.48 15.97 -17.33
CA THR A 99 -1.60 15.58 -15.92
C THR A 99 -2.66 14.50 -15.81
N LEU A 100 -2.31 13.41 -15.13
CA LEU A 100 -3.17 12.26 -14.89
C LEU A 100 -3.49 12.19 -13.40
N SER A 101 -4.76 12.00 -13.05
CA SER A 101 -5.12 11.67 -11.67
C SER A 101 -4.87 10.19 -11.45
N SER A 102 -4.27 9.84 -10.31
CA SER A 102 -4.03 8.47 -9.88
C SER A 102 -4.53 8.28 -8.47
N SER A 103 -5.32 7.25 -8.23
CA SER A 103 -5.80 6.85 -6.91
C SER A 103 -5.72 5.35 -6.77
N GLY A 104 -5.56 4.85 -5.54
CA GLY A 104 -5.63 3.42 -5.34
C GLY A 104 -5.78 3.01 -3.90
N THR A 105 -5.91 1.70 -3.75
CA THR A 105 -5.95 1.02 -2.46
C THR A 105 -4.93 -0.10 -2.43
N MET A 106 -4.37 -0.35 -1.26
CA MET A 106 -3.58 -1.52 -0.93
C MET A 106 -4.20 -2.15 0.31
N ASN A 107 -4.63 -3.39 0.20
CA ASN A 107 -5.08 -4.17 1.35
C ASN A 107 -3.96 -5.13 1.72
N VAL A 108 -3.50 -5.10 2.96
CA VAL A 108 -2.54 -6.06 3.47
C VAL A 108 -3.31 -7.17 4.14
N GLU A 109 -3.38 -8.34 3.50
CA GLU A 109 -4.09 -9.48 4.07
C GLU A 109 -3.29 -10.16 5.18
N ASP A 110 -1.95 -10.23 5.04
CA ASP A 110 -0.99 -10.67 6.05
C ASP A 110 0.44 -10.18 5.72
N GLU A 111 1.44 -10.52 6.56
CA GLU A 111 2.83 -10.09 6.34
C GLU A 111 3.46 -10.59 5.01
N GLU A 112 2.87 -11.61 4.37
CA GLU A 112 3.33 -12.27 3.13
C GLU A 112 2.34 -12.12 1.96
N HIS A 113 1.23 -11.40 2.13
CA HIS A 113 0.19 -11.18 1.11
C HIS A 113 -0.40 -9.78 1.20
N TYR A 114 -0.34 -9.04 0.10
CA TYR A 114 -1.14 -7.83 -0.08
C TYR A 114 -1.75 -7.80 -1.50
N SER A 115 -2.88 -7.11 -1.66
CA SER A 115 -3.52 -6.81 -2.94
C SER A 115 -3.55 -5.30 -3.20
N THR A 116 -3.55 -4.89 -4.47
CA THR A 116 -3.72 -3.48 -4.85
C THR A 116 -4.72 -3.29 -5.98
N GLU A 117 -5.41 -2.15 -5.95
CA GLU A 117 -6.20 -1.64 -7.07
C GLU A 117 -5.86 -0.18 -7.30
N ILE A 118 -5.38 0.14 -8.49
CA ILE A 118 -4.90 1.47 -8.86
C ILE A 118 -5.66 1.92 -10.09
N THR A 119 -6.26 3.09 -10.03
CA THR A 119 -6.89 3.73 -11.19
C THR A 119 -6.12 4.98 -11.55
N THR A 120 -5.69 5.07 -12.80
CA THR A 120 -4.96 6.23 -13.34
C THR A 120 -5.62 6.70 -14.63
N GLY A 121 -5.78 8.00 -14.81
CA GLY A 121 -6.28 8.55 -16.07
C GLY A 121 -6.84 9.96 -15.97
N THR A 122 -7.75 10.26 -16.88
CA THR A 122 -8.50 11.53 -16.94
C THR A 122 -10.00 11.23 -16.99
N GLU A 123 -10.84 12.26 -16.99
CA GLU A 123 -12.30 12.09 -17.18
C GLU A 123 -12.65 11.41 -18.51
N ARG A 124 -11.79 11.53 -19.53
CA ARG A 124 -12.01 10.97 -20.87
C ARG A 124 -11.63 9.49 -21.00
N GLY A 125 -11.01 8.92 -19.97
CA GLY A 125 -10.56 7.54 -20.01
C GLY A 125 -9.65 7.21 -18.85
N LYS A 126 -9.87 6.03 -18.28
CA LYS A 126 -9.16 5.52 -17.11
C LYS A 126 -8.58 4.13 -17.40
N LEU A 127 -7.48 3.84 -16.74
CA LEU A 127 -6.85 2.54 -16.66
C LEU A 127 -6.94 2.07 -15.22
N THR A 128 -7.34 0.83 -15.02
CA THR A 128 -7.31 0.18 -13.71
C THR A 128 -6.29 -0.95 -13.74
N ILE A 129 -5.39 -0.96 -12.76
CA ILE A 129 -4.41 -2.02 -12.53
C ILE A 129 -4.80 -2.70 -11.23
N LYS A 130 -5.13 -3.98 -11.29
CA LYS A 130 -5.27 -4.83 -10.10
C LYS A 130 -4.03 -5.69 -9.96
N ALA A 131 -3.54 -5.87 -8.75
CA ALA A 131 -2.41 -6.75 -8.49
C ALA A 131 -2.60 -7.57 -7.21
N GLU A 132 -2.09 -8.80 -7.26
CA GLU A 132 -1.94 -9.71 -6.12
C GLU A 132 -0.45 -9.92 -5.90
N ALA A 133 0.00 -9.82 -4.65
CA ALA A 133 1.41 -9.98 -4.33
C ALA A 133 1.64 -10.98 -3.21
N ARG A 134 2.66 -11.82 -3.39
CA ARG A 134 3.03 -12.86 -2.43
C ARG A 134 4.53 -12.82 -2.16
N TRP A 135 4.91 -12.94 -0.90
CA TRP A 135 6.31 -13.15 -0.53
C TRP A 135 6.78 -14.52 -1.03
N ILE A 136 7.96 -14.58 -1.63
CA ILE A 136 8.50 -15.81 -2.25
C ILE A 136 9.91 -16.18 -1.75
N GLY A 137 10.48 -15.41 -0.82
CA GLY A 137 11.81 -15.70 -0.30
C GLY A 137 12.58 -14.44 0.08
N PRO A 138 13.83 -14.58 0.55
CA PRO A 138 14.75 -13.46 0.69
C PRO A 138 15.05 -12.82 -0.67
N CYS A 139 15.47 -11.54 -0.68
CA CYS A 139 15.94 -10.92 -1.91
C CYS A 139 17.20 -11.63 -2.43
N ASN A 140 17.24 -11.90 -3.73
CA ASN A 140 18.46 -12.37 -4.37
C ASN A 140 19.52 -11.27 -4.35
N SER A 141 20.69 -11.59 -3.80
CA SER A 141 21.89 -10.73 -3.74
C SER A 141 22.52 -10.51 -5.11
#